data_AF-G0NZ20-F1
#
_entry.id   AF-G0NZ20-F1
#
_cell.length_a   1.000
_cell.length_b   1.000
_cell.length_c   1.000
_cell.angle_alpha   90.00
_cell.angle_beta   90.00
_cell.angle_gamma   90.00
#
_symmetry.space_group_name_H-M   'P 1'
#
loop_
_entity.id
_entity.type
_entity.pdbx_description
1 polymer ?
#
loop_
_entity_poly.entity_id
_entity_poly.type
_entity_poly.pdbx_seq_one_letter_code
_entity_poly.pdbx_strand_id
1 'polypeptide(L)'
;MVPILKLLEQHSDLSMNYSELIKKERELQSRLESVEDVEEENELEQAIIKIEAEKRDVKTKFYDTVKQLKIRQITHFDEHLEPIA
;
A
#
# COMPACT_ATOMS: atom_id res chain seq x y z
N MET A 1 22.14 -0.73 3.09
CA MET A 1 21.08 -0.33 4.05
C MET A 1 20.21 0.73 3.39
N VAL A 2 18.87 0.64 3.46
CA VAL A 2 17.96 1.66 2.90
C VAL A 2 17.86 2.87 3.85
N PRO A 3 18.08 4.12 3.42
CA PRO A 3 17.99 5.29 4.31
C PRO A 3 16.59 5.49 4.93
N ILE A 4 16.50 6.05 6.15
CA ILE A 4 15.21 6.35 6.82
C ILE A 4 14.35 7.28 5.95
N LEU A 5 14.96 8.32 5.36
CA LEU A 5 14.27 9.24 4.46
C LEU A 5 13.61 8.49 3.27
N LYS A 6 14.31 7.50 2.72
CA LYS A 6 13.78 6.66 1.63
C LYS A 6 12.62 5.78 2.09
N LEU A 7 12.64 5.27 3.33
CA LEU A 7 11.51 4.53 3.90
C LEU A 7 10.29 5.42 4.15
N LEU A 8 10.49 6.68 4.55
CA LEU A 8 9.39 7.64 4.72
C LEU A 8 8.76 8.05 3.38
N GLU A 9 9.58 8.26 2.35
CA GLU A 9 9.12 8.50 0.98
C GLU A 9 8.30 7.30 0.48
N GLN A 10 8.85 6.09 0.59
CA GLN A 10 8.14 4.85 0.23
C GLN A 10 6.81 4.70 0.98
N HIS A 11 6.76 5.02 2.27
CA HIS A 11 5.52 4.98 3.04
C HIS A 11 4.46 5.95 2.50
N SER A 12 4.88 7.17 2.16
CA SER A 12 4.01 8.19 1.55
C SER A 12 3.49 7.71 0.18
N ASP A 13 4.38 7.25 -0.69
CA ASP A 13 4.05 6.77 -2.03
C ASP A 13 3.07 5.59 -1.99
N LEU A 14 3.30 4.63 -1.09
CA LEU A 14 2.41 3.48 -0.92
C LEU A 14 1.02 3.89 -0.43
N SER A 15 0.94 4.91 0.44
CA SER A 15 -0.34 5.46 0.92
C SER A 15 -1.13 6.15 -0.20
N MET A 16 -0.41 6.92 -1.03
CA MET A 16 -0.99 7.58 -2.19
C MET A 16 -1.47 6.55 -3.23
N ASN A 17 -0.63 5.58 -3.57
CA ASN A 17 -0.96 4.51 -4.50
C ASN A 17 -2.19 3.71 -4.04
N TYR A 18 -2.25 3.33 -2.76
CA TYR A 18 -3.42 2.63 -2.21
C TYR A 18 -4.71 3.47 -2.35
N SER A 19 -4.62 4.78 -2.15
CA SER A 19 -5.76 5.69 -2.31
C SER A 19 -6.20 5.82 -3.76
N GLU A 20 -5.27 5.84 -4.72
CA GLU A 20 -5.57 5.82 -6.15
C GLU A 20 -6.23 4.52 -6.58
N LEU A 21 -5.77 3.38 -6.06
CA LEU A 21 -6.38 2.08 -6.33
C LEU A 21 -7.82 2.01 -5.81
N ILE A 22 -8.12 2.59 -4.64
CA ILE A 22 -9.50 2.69 -4.15
C ILE A 22 -10.38 3.52 -5.09
N LYS A 23 -9.87 4.63 -5.61
CA LYS A 23 -10.63 5.47 -6.56
C LYS A 23 -10.94 4.68 -7.84
N LYS A 24 -9.94 4.05 -8.43
CA LYS A 24 -10.10 3.23 -9.64
C LYS A 24 -11.07 2.06 -9.42
N GLU A 25 -10.96 1.36 -8.30
CA GLU A 25 -11.88 0.27 -7.94
C GLU A 25 -13.33 0.76 -7.90
N ARG A 26 -13.59 1.91 -7.27
CA ARG A 26 -14.93 2.51 -7.22
C ARG A 26 -15.44 2.93 -8.60
N GLU A 27 -14.57 3.49 -9.44
CA GLU A 27 -14.93 3.84 -10.82
C GLU A 27 -15.32 2.60 -11.62
N LEU A 28 -14.57 1.49 -11.49
CA LEU A 28 -14.90 0.23 -12.14
C LEU A 28 -16.19 -0.39 -11.60
N GLN A 29 -16.40 -0.38 -10.29
CA GLN A 29 -17.64 -0.85 -9.67
C GLN A 29 -18.86 -0.06 -10.17
N SER A 30 -18.75 1.27 -10.24
CA SER A 30 -19.83 2.11 -10.76
C SER A 30 -20.14 1.82 -12.24
N ARG A 31 -19.12 1.47 -13.04
CA ARG A 31 -19.32 1.03 -14.43
C ARG A 31 -19.99 -0.34 -14.51
N LEU A 32 -19.55 -1.28 -13.67
CA LEU A 32 -20.10 -2.63 -13.58
C LEU A 32 -21.59 -2.59 -13.22
N GLU A 33 -22.02 -1.69 -12.34
CA GLU A 33 -23.45 -1.53 -12.01
C GLU A 33 -24.32 -1.08 -13.20
N SER A 34 -23.73 -0.53 -14.26
CA SER A 34 -24.44 0.02 -15.41
C SER A 34 -24.22 -0.77 -16.70
N VAL A 35 -23.47 -1.88 -16.66
CA VAL A 35 -23.14 -2.67 -17.84
C VAL A 35 -24.27 -3.67 -18.14
N GLU A 36 -24.66 -3.77 -19.40
CA GLU A 36 -25.66 -4.74 -19.87
C GLU A 36 -25.03 -5.84 -20.74
N ASP A 37 -23.82 -5.61 -21.23
CA ASP A 37 -23.05 -6.56 -22.03
C ASP A 37 -22.24 -7.50 -21.14
N VAL A 38 -22.43 -8.80 -21.31
CA VAL A 38 -21.81 -9.84 -20.47
C VAL A 38 -20.30 -9.95 -20.69
N GLU A 39 -19.80 -9.61 -21.89
CA GLU A 39 -18.36 -9.63 -22.16
C GLU A 39 -17.68 -8.46 -21.44
N GLU A 40 -18.25 -7.24 -21.56
CA GLU A 40 -17.78 -6.07 -20.81
C GLU A 40 -17.91 -6.26 -19.28
N GLU A 41 -18.99 -6.90 -18.81
CA GLU A 41 -19.16 -7.24 -17.39
C GLU A 41 -17.99 -8.09 -16.88
N ASN A 42 -17.67 -9.18 -17.58
CA ASN A 42 -16.58 -10.07 -17.21
C ASN A 42 -15.21 -9.36 -17.27
N GLU A 43 -14.98 -8.48 -18.25
CA GLU A 43 -13.75 -7.67 -18.29
C GLU A 43 -13.62 -6.73 -17.08
N LEU A 44 -14.71 -6.08 -16.68
CA LEU A 44 -14.76 -5.20 -15.52
C LEU A 44 -14.54 -5.97 -14.22
N GLU A 45 -15.15 -7.15 -14.07
CA GLU A 45 -14.91 -8.04 -12.91
C GLU A 45 -13.44 -8.45 -12.81
N GLN A 46 -12.81 -8.87 -13.91
CA GLN A 46 -11.39 -9.21 -13.93
C GLN A 46 -10.50 -8.01 -13.58
N ALA A 47 -10.85 -6.82 -14.06
CA ALA A 47 -10.12 -5.60 -13.73
C ALA A 47 -10.24 -5.26 -12.22
N ILE A 48 -11.42 -5.43 -11.62
CA ILE A 48 -11.63 -5.24 -10.18
C ILE A 48 -10.79 -6.25 -9.38
N ILE A 49 -10.83 -7.54 -9.73
CA ILE A 49 -10.03 -8.59 -9.07
C ILE A 49 -8.54 -8.25 -9.10
N LYS A 50 -8.05 -7.74 -10.24
CA LYS A 50 -6.66 -7.30 -10.38
C LYS A 50 -6.34 -6.13 -9.44
N ILE A 51 -7.21 -5.12 -9.36
CA ILE A 51 -7.01 -3.99 -8.44
C ILE A 51 -7.01 -4.47 -6.98
N GLU A 52 -7.88 -5.41 -6.60
CA GLU A 52 -7.88 -5.98 -5.24
C GLU A 52 -6.55 -6.67 -4.90
N ALA A 53 -5.98 -7.40 -5.87
CA ALA A 53 -4.67 -8.02 -5.73
C ALA A 53 -3.55 -6.97 -5.57
N GLU A 54 -3.56 -5.92 -6.38
CA GLU A 54 -2.62 -4.80 -6.27
C GLU A 54 -2.74 -4.08 -4.92
N LYS A 55 -3.97 -3.82 -4.44
CA LYS A 55 -4.22 -3.25 -3.11
C LYS A 55 -3.62 -4.09 -2.00
N ARG A 56 -3.74 -5.43 -2.09
CA ARG A 56 -3.17 -6.36 -1.11
C ARG A 56 -1.64 -6.33 -1.11
N ASP A 57 -1.02 -6.24 -2.29
CA ASP A 57 0.43 -6.10 -2.43
C ASP A 57 0.94 -4.77 -1.84
N VAL A 58 0.31 -3.65 -2.21
CA VAL A 58 0.63 -2.32 -1.66
C VAL A 58 0.48 -2.30 -0.15
N LYS A 59 -0.59 -2.88 0.40
CA LYS A 59 -0.82 -2.99 1.85
C LYS A 59 0.28 -3.82 2.53
N THR A 60 0.69 -4.93 1.93
CA THR A 60 1.80 -5.75 2.45
C THR A 60 3.11 -4.96 2.49
N LYS A 61 3.46 -4.29 1.40
CA LYS A 61 4.67 -3.44 1.30
C LYS A 61 4.63 -2.29 2.29
N PHE A 62 3.45 -1.70 2.51
CA PHE A 62 3.26 -0.62 3.47
C PHE A 62 3.56 -1.09 4.90
N TYR A 63 3.01 -2.22 5.33
CA TYR A 63 3.28 -2.76 6.66
C TYR A 63 4.75 -3.17 6.85
N ASP A 64 5.39 -3.72 5.81
CA ASP A 64 6.82 -4.02 5.87
C ASP A 64 7.65 -2.73 6.05
N THR A 65 7.32 -1.68 5.31
CA THR A 65 7.97 -0.36 5.44
C THR A 65 7.80 0.21 6.85
N VAL A 66 6.58 0.14 7.42
CA VAL A 66 6.31 0.56 8.81
C VAL A 66 7.13 -0.27 9.81
N LYS A 67 7.25 -1.58 9.61
CA LYS A 67 8.05 -2.45 10.47
C LYS A 67 9.54 -2.06 10.43
N GLN A 68 10.09 -1.79 9.26
CA GLN A 68 11.46 -1.33 9.11
C GLN A 68 11.70 0.03 9.80
N LEU A 69 10.76 0.97 9.68
CA LEU A 69 10.81 2.27 10.37
C LEU A 69 10.83 2.11 11.90
N LYS A 70 9.98 1.24 12.46
CA LYS A 70 9.94 0.97 13.91
C LYS A 70 11.24 0.37 14.43
N ILE A 71 11.80 -0.62 13.73
CA ILE A 71 13.09 -1.25 14.10
C ILE A 71 14.20 -0.19 14.14
N ARG A 72 14.20 0.74 13.19
CA ARG A 72 15.19 1.82 13.16
C ARG A 72 15.03 2.81 14.31
N GLN A 73 13.80 3.19 14.67
CA GLN A 73 13.58 4.05 15.83
C GLN A 73 14.07 3.40 17.12
N ILE A 74 13.83 2.09 17.30
CA ILE A 74 14.31 1.34 18.49
C ILE A 74 15.84 1.30 18.52
N THR A 75 16.49 0.92 17.41
CA THR A 75 17.97 0.83 17.35
C THR A 75 18.65 2.19 17.56
N HIS A 76 18.11 3.28 17.01
CA HIS A 76 18.65 4.63 17.29
C HIS A 76 18.40 5.06 18.74
N PHE A 77 17.33 4.59 19.38
CA PHE A 77 17.07 4.87 20.79
C PHE A 77 18.07 4.17 21.71
N ASP A 78 18.41 2.90 21.43
CA ASP A 78 19.42 2.16 22.18
C ASP A 78 20.82 2.81 22.11
N GLU A 79 21.16 3.45 20.99
CA GLU A 79 22.43 4.21 20.83
C GLU A 79 22.52 5.45 21.73
N HIS A 80 21.40 5.90 22.30
CA HIS A 80 21.32 7.05 23.21
C HIS A 80 21.13 6.65 24.68
N LEU A 81 21.05 5.36 24.99
CA LEU A 81 21.04 4.88 26.38
C LEU A 81 22.48 4.87 26.90
N GLU A 82 22.81 5.78 27.82
CA GLU A 82 24.06 5.68 28.57
C GLU A 82 24.09 4.34 29.33
N PRO A 83 25.23 3.62 29.34
CA PRO A 83 25.33 2.37 30.09
C PRO A 83 25.10 2.66 31.57
N ILE A 84 24.12 1.99 32.16
CA ILE A 84 23.89 2.03 33.61
C ILE A 84 25.11 1.36 34.26
N ALA A 85 25.94 2.16 34.93
CA ALA A 85 27.10 1.73 35.69
C ALA A 85 26.73 0.96 36.96
#